data_AF-G5B4C4-F1
#
_entry.id   AF-G5B4C4-F1
#
_cell.length_a   1.000
_cell.length_b   1.000
_cell.length_c   1.000
_cell.angle_alpha   90.00
_cell.angle_beta   90.00
_cell.angle_gamma   90.00
#
_symmetry.space_group_name_H-M   'P 1'
#
loop_
_entity.id
_entity.type
_entity.pdbx_description
1 polymer ?
#
loop_
_entity_poly.entity_id
_entity_poly.type
_entity_poly.pdbx_seq_one_letter_code
_entity_poly.pdbx_strand_id
1 'polypeptide(L)'
;MATALQVPLGGLVRLLLLACVTLRAEYGKVLVVPTEGSPWLSMKDVVRKLHAAGHQAEVLAPEVTVHGKGEDFFTLKACTCPYTEEEYNQLFLDNTKLIFETENYLKMSFKSMTTGKKVSAIYERSCVLMLHNNPLVSQLNSSSFDVV
;
A
#
# COMPACT_ATOMS: atom_id res chain seq x y z
N MET A 1 21.54 14.15 48.49
CA MET A 1 20.55 13.13 48.87
C MET A 1 19.93 12.59 47.60
N ALA A 2 20.31 11.39 47.18
CA ALA A 2 19.71 10.70 46.03
C ALA A 2 19.18 9.38 46.57
N THR A 3 17.86 9.29 46.70
CA THR A 3 17.15 8.07 47.09
C THR A 3 17.18 7.12 45.91
N ALA A 4 18.02 6.08 46.01
CA ALA A 4 17.99 4.97 45.08
C ALA A 4 16.64 4.25 45.23
N LEU A 5 15.86 4.21 44.15
CA LEU A 5 14.66 3.38 44.06
C LEU A 5 15.09 1.90 44.17
N GLN A 6 15.00 1.34 45.39
CA GLN A 6 15.15 -0.09 45.60
C GLN A 6 13.88 -0.78 45.11
N VAL A 7 13.86 -1.13 43.82
CA VAL A 7 12.81 -1.99 43.27
C VAL A 7 13.08 -3.42 43.76
N PRO A 8 12.15 -4.07 44.48
CA PRO A 8 12.33 -5.44 44.92
C PRO A 8 12.51 -6.38 43.71
N LEU A 9 13.35 -7.40 43.84
CA LEU A 9 13.67 -8.35 42.76
C LEU A 9 12.41 -8.94 42.09
N GLY A 10 11.36 -9.20 42.88
CA GLY A 10 10.06 -9.65 42.36
C GLY A 10 9.32 -8.61 41.50
N GLY A 11 9.51 -7.32 41.77
CA GLY A 11 9.01 -6.22 40.93
C GLY A 11 9.75 -6.12 39.61
N LEU A 12 11.07 -6.30 39.63
CA LEU A 12 11.91 -6.36 38.42
C LEU A 12 11.54 -7.55 37.53
N VAL A 13 11.32 -8.74 38.11
CA VAL A 13 10.89 -9.93 37.37
C VAL A 13 9.50 -9.74 36.75
N ARG A 14 8.55 -9.15 37.47
CA ARG A 14 7.22 -8.84 36.92
C ARG A 14 7.28 -7.80 35.79
N LEU A 15 8.11 -6.77 35.94
CA LEU A 15 8.31 -5.76 34.91
C LEU A 15 8.96 -6.36 33.65
N LEU A 16 9.96 -7.23 33.83
CA LEU A 16 10.59 -7.99 32.74
C LEU A 16 9.61 -8.92 32.04
N LEU A 17 8.77 -9.64 32.78
CA LEU A 17 7.74 -10.50 32.20
C LEU A 17 6.69 -9.69 31.43
N LEU A 18 6.24 -8.56 31.98
CA LEU A 18 5.29 -7.67 31.30
C LEU A 18 5.93 -7.09 30.04
N ALA A 19 7.18 -6.63 30.12
CA ALA A 19 7.95 -6.14 28.99
C ALA A 19 8.11 -7.23 27.93
N CYS A 20 8.47 -8.47 28.30
CA CYS A 20 8.56 -9.59 27.39
C CYS A 20 7.23 -9.90 26.71
N VAL A 21 6.11 -9.89 27.43
CA VAL A 21 4.77 -10.12 26.86
C VAL A 21 4.38 -8.99 25.90
N THR A 22 4.65 -7.73 26.25
CA THR A 22 4.38 -6.59 25.35
C THR A 22 5.34 -6.53 24.15
N LEU A 23 6.56 -7.06 24.29
CA LEU A 23 7.54 -7.15 23.21
C LEU A 23 7.25 -8.34 22.29
N ARG A 24 6.49 -9.33 22.79
CA ARG A 24 6.03 -10.52 22.05
C ARG A 24 4.69 -10.35 21.36
N ALA A 25 4.09 -9.16 21.36
CA ALA A 25 3.06 -8.87 20.38
C ALA A 25 3.71 -9.10 19.01
N GLU A 26 3.34 -10.19 18.34
CA GLU A 26 3.88 -10.52 17.02
C GLU A 26 3.46 -9.41 16.07
N TYR A 27 4.40 -8.53 15.79
CA TYR A 27 4.24 -7.45 14.84
C TYR A 27 4.28 -8.05 13.44
N GLY A 28 3.13 -8.54 13.00
CA GLY A 28 3.00 -9.22 11.71
C GLY A 28 3.44 -8.34 10.55
N LYS A 29 3.99 -8.98 9.52
CA LYS A 29 4.38 -8.40 8.25
C LYS A 29 3.19 -8.40 7.30
N VAL A 30 2.82 -7.22 6.83
CA VAL A 30 1.62 -6.99 6.01
C VAL A 30 2.06 -6.61 4.60
N LEU A 31 1.59 -7.35 3.60
CA LEU A 31 1.63 -6.91 2.21
C LEU A 31 0.35 -6.12 1.92
N VAL A 32 0.47 -4.99 1.25
CA VAL A 32 -0.67 -4.17 0.84
C VAL A 32 -0.63 -4.05 -0.68
N VAL A 33 -1.71 -4.44 -1.36
CA VAL A 33 -1.82 -4.38 -2.83
C VAL A 33 -2.96 -3.43 -3.21
N PRO A 34 -2.73 -2.10 -3.12
CA PRO A 34 -3.76 -1.11 -3.39
C PRO A 34 -3.99 -0.94 -4.90
N THR A 35 -5.21 -0.51 -5.25
CA THR A 35 -5.47 0.13 -6.54
C THR A 35 -5.10 1.61 -6.48
N GLU A 36 -4.56 2.15 -7.57
CA GLU A 36 -4.15 3.56 -7.72
C GLU A 36 -5.28 4.57 -7.41
N GLY A 37 -4.91 5.79 -7.05
CA GLY A 37 -5.83 6.91 -6.84
C GLY A 37 -6.48 6.97 -5.45
N SER A 38 -7.76 7.33 -5.38
CA SER A 38 -8.47 7.53 -4.11
C SER A 38 -8.55 6.29 -3.19
N PRO A 39 -8.60 5.04 -3.70
CA PRO A 39 -8.54 3.86 -2.83
C PRO A 39 -7.22 3.79 -2.04
N TRP A 40 -6.09 4.15 -2.66
CA TRP A 40 -4.81 4.23 -1.96
C TRP A 40 -4.84 5.26 -0.83
N LEU A 41 -5.37 6.46 -1.08
CA LEU A 41 -5.46 7.50 -0.04
C LEU A 41 -6.21 7.01 1.20
N SER A 42 -7.24 6.19 1.00
CA SER A 42 -8.00 5.58 2.09
C SER A 42 -7.21 4.47 2.80
N MET A 43 -6.51 3.64 2.02
CA MET A 43 -5.68 2.55 2.57
C MET A 43 -4.50 3.09 3.36
N LYS A 44 -3.93 4.24 2.95
CA LYS A 44 -2.76 4.87 3.57
C LYS A 44 -2.95 5.12 5.07
N ASP A 45 -4.15 5.49 5.50
CA ASP A 45 -4.47 5.66 6.92
C ASP A 45 -4.51 4.34 7.69
N VAL A 46 -4.94 3.26 7.04
CA VAL A 46 -4.90 1.90 7.61
C VAL A 46 -3.46 1.46 7.78
N VAL A 47 -2.62 1.64 6.74
CA VAL A 47 -1.19 1.32 6.79
C VAL A 47 -0.49 2.09 7.92
N ARG A 48 -0.81 3.37 8.10
CA ARG A 48 -0.26 4.17 9.21
C ARG A 48 -0.65 3.62 10.58
N LYS A 49 -1.90 3.18 10.74
CA LYS A 49 -2.36 2.56 12.01
C LYS A 49 -1.68 1.22 12.27
N LEU A 50 -1.49 0.40 11.23
CA LEU A 50 -0.75 -0.85 11.33
C LEU A 50 0.69 -0.60 11.78
N HIS A 51 1.37 0.36 11.16
CA HIS A 51 2.72 0.77 11.56
C HIS A 51 2.77 1.31 12.99
N ALA A 52 1.81 2.14 13.41
CA ALA A 52 1.74 2.64 14.78
C ALA A 52 1.48 1.52 15.80
N ALA A 53 0.81 0.44 15.39
CA ALA A 53 0.65 -0.79 16.16
C ALA A 53 1.89 -1.72 16.06
N GLY A 54 2.93 -1.29 15.36
CA GLY A 54 4.24 -1.93 15.23
C GLY A 54 4.39 -2.89 14.05
N HIS A 55 3.34 -3.12 13.25
CA HIS A 55 3.40 -3.98 12.07
C HIS A 55 4.33 -3.43 10.99
N GLN A 56 5.02 -4.33 10.28
CA GLN A 56 5.83 -3.99 9.12
C GLN A 56 4.97 -4.03 7.86
N ALA A 57 4.73 -2.88 7.24
CA ALA A 57 3.95 -2.80 6.01
C ALA A 57 4.84 -2.64 4.77
N GLU A 58 4.60 -3.48 3.77
CA GLU A 58 5.14 -3.32 2.42
C GLU A 58 3.99 -3.09 1.44
N VAL A 59 4.10 -2.05 0.61
CA VAL A 59 3.06 -1.66 -0.35
C VAL A 59 3.56 -1.98 -1.74
N LEU A 60 2.85 -2.85 -2.46
CA LEU A 60 3.14 -3.20 -3.84
C LEU A 60 2.46 -2.21 -4.77
N ALA A 61 3.23 -1.50 -5.59
CA ALA A 61 2.70 -0.55 -6.57
C ALA A 61 3.44 -0.64 -7.91
N PRO A 62 2.80 -0.28 -9.03
CA PRO A 62 3.47 -0.04 -10.31
C PRO A 62 4.71 0.86 -10.20
N GLU A 63 5.69 0.66 -11.07
CA GLU A 63 6.85 1.56 -11.23
C GLU A 63 6.44 3.01 -11.50
N VAL A 64 5.37 3.18 -12.30
CA VAL A 64 4.72 4.46 -12.59
C VAL A 64 3.47 4.55 -11.72
N THR A 65 3.55 5.34 -10.65
CA THR A 65 2.53 5.37 -9.60
C THR A 65 2.28 6.78 -9.06
N VAL A 66 1.03 7.05 -8.64
CA VAL A 66 0.67 8.30 -7.94
C VAL A 66 0.82 8.20 -6.42
N HIS A 67 1.25 7.04 -5.91
CA HIS A 67 1.33 6.77 -4.47
C HIS A 67 2.37 7.64 -3.72
N GLY A 68 3.23 8.36 -4.47
CA GLY A 68 4.38 9.09 -3.94
C GLY A 68 5.58 8.16 -3.71
N LYS A 69 6.69 8.72 -3.21
CA LYS A 69 7.80 7.88 -2.71
C LYS A 69 7.39 7.23 -1.39
N GLY A 70 8.02 6.10 -1.04
CA GLY A 70 7.79 5.45 0.26
C GLY A 70 7.91 6.43 1.42
N GLU A 71 7.11 6.22 2.47
CA GLU A 71 7.09 7.06 3.67
C GLU A 71 7.60 6.27 4.87
N ASP A 72 7.90 6.95 5.99
CA ASP A 72 8.51 6.35 7.17
C ASP A 72 7.73 5.17 7.77
N PHE A 73 6.45 5.01 7.41
CA PHE A 73 5.56 3.97 7.92
C PHE A 73 5.28 2.81 6.96
N PHE A 74 5.89 2.78 5.77
CA PHE A 74 5.80 1.64 4.85
C PHE A 74 6.95 1.59 3.83
N THR A 75 7.30 0.39 3.38
CA THR A 75 8.25 0.20 2.27
C THR A 75 7.50 0.06 0.96
N LEU A 76 7.85 0.84 -0.06
CA LEU A 76 7.28 0.68 -1.39
C LEU A 76 8.04 -0.41 -2.17
N LYS A 77 7.31 -1.37 -2.75
CA LYS A 77 7.83 -2.34 -3.70
C LYS A 77 7.25 -2.07 -5.08
N ALA A 78 8.15 -1.79 -6.02
CA ALA A 78 7.77 -1.55 -7.42
C ALA A 78 7.48 -2.87 -8.14
N CYS A 79 6.42 -2.90 -8.94
CA CYS A 79 6.15 -3.95 -9.91
C CYS A 79 6.08 -3.37 -11.33
N THR A 80 6.44 -4.20 -12.29
CA THR A 80 6.43 -3.82 -13.70
C THR A 80 5.00 -3.53 -14.17
N CYS A 81 4.82 -2.47 -14.95
CA CYS A 81 3.53 -2.07 -15.48
C CYS A 81 3.52 -2.01 -17.02
N PRO A 82 2.34 -2.19 -17.67
CA PRO A 82 2.24 -2.25 -19.13
C PRO A 82 2.21 -0.88 -19.82
N TYR A 83 2.57 0.20 -19.13
CA TYR A 83 2.42 1.58 -19.62
C TYR A 83 3.62 2.44 -19.25
N THR A 84 3.90 3.47 -20.06
CA THR A 84 4.90 4.49 -19.72
C THR A 84 4.32 5.55 -18.79
N GLU A 85 5.21 6.38 -18.22
CA GLU A 85 4.81 7.54 -17.42
C GLU A 85 3.95 8.52 -18.24
N GLU A 86 4.30 8.75 -19.50
CA GLU A 86 3.52 9.60 -20.41
C GLU A 86 2.13 9.03 -20.68
N GLU A 87 2.02 7.72 -20.95
CA GLU A 87 0.73 7.06 -21.20
C GLU A 87 -0.18 7.13 -19.97
N TYR A 88 0.40 6.91 -18.78
CA TYR A 88 -0.32 7.03 -17.52
C TYR A 88 -0.79 8.46 -17.25
N ASN A 89 0.11 9.44 -17.40
CA ASN A 89 -0.20 10.85 -17.18
C ASN A 89 -1.27 11.33 -18.16
N GLN A 90 -1.20 10.91 -19.42
CA GLN A 90 -2.21 11.24 -20.42
C GLN A 90 -3.57 10.65 -20.05
N LEU A 91 -3.62 9.38 -19.63
CA LEU A 91 -4.85 8.72 -19.16
C LEU A 91 -5.45 9.46 -17.95
N PHE A 92 -4.60 9.85 -16.99
CA PHE A 92 -5.02 10.59 -15.80
C PHE A 92 -5.59 11.97 -16.16
N LEU A 93 -4.93 12.70 -17.06
CA LEU A 93 -5.38 14.01 -17.53
C LEU A 93 -6.69 13.91 -18.31
N ASP A 94 -6.83 12.94 -19.21
CA ASP A 94 -8.04 12.75 -19.99
C ASP A 94 -9.23 12.36 -19.10
N ASN A 95 -9.00 11.52 -18.09
CA ASN A 95 -10.02 11.16 -17.12
C ASN A 95 -10.40 12.35 -16.22
N THR A 96 -9.44 13.20 -15.86
CA THR A 96 -9.71 14.43 -15.09
C THR A 96 -10.51 15.44 -15.91
N LYS A 97 -10.15 15.67 -17.17
CA LYS A 97 -10.91 16.55 -18.08
C LYS A 97 -12.36 16.09 -18.22
N LEU A 98 -12.58 14.78 -18.37
CA LEU A 98 -13.92 14.20 -18.45
C LEU A 98 -14.79 14.57 -17.24
N ILE A 99 -14.23 14.63 -16.03
CA ILE A 99 -14.98 14.97 -14.81
C ILE A 99 -15.48 16.41 -14.83
N PHE A 100 -14.70 17.34 -15.41
CA PHE A 100 -15.02 18.78 -15.43
C PHE A 100 -15.61 19.27 -16.75
N GLU A 101 -15.70 18.40 -17.76
CA GLU A 101 -16.28 18.71 -19.06
C GLU A 101 -17.79 18.99 -18.93
N THR A 102 -18.22 20.17 -19.36
CA THR A 102 -19.64 20.53 -19.42
C THR A 102 -20.20 20.11 -20.77
N GLU A 103 -20.48 18.81 -20.93
CA GLU A 103 -21.10 18.24 -22.14
C GLU A 103 -22.50 17.69 -21.85
N ASN A 104 -23.26 17.41 -22.92
CA ASN A 104 -24.54 16.69 -22.81
C ASN A 104 -24.34 15.32 -22.12
N TYR A 105 -25.25 14.97 -21.22
CA TYR A 105 -25.17 13.76 -20.38
C TYR A 105 -24.91 12.48 -21.18
N LEU A 106 -25.61 12.27 -22.30
CA LEU A 106 -25.43 11.07 -23.13
C LEU A 106 -24.01 10.99 -23.72
N LYS A 107 -23.49 12.12 -24.20
CA LYS A 107 -22.14 12.20 -24.78
C LYS A 107 -21.10 11.91 -23.71
N MET A 108 -21.29 12.48 -22.52
CA MET A 108 -20.48 12.19 -21.34
C MET A 108 -20.51 10.70 -21.01
N SER A 109 -21.69 10.08 -20.92
CA SER A 109 -21.83 8.65 -20.62
C SER A 109 -21.07 7.77 -21.61
N PHE A 110 -21.17 8.03 -22.92
CA PHE A 110 -20.43 7.26 -23.93
C PHE A 110 -18.91 7.44 -23.81
N LYS A 111 -18.44 8.67 -23.54
CA LYS A 111 -17.02 8.91 -23.27
C LYS A 111 -16.57 8.15 -22.02
N SER A 112 -17.31 8.23 -20.92
CA SER A 112 -17.02 7.51 -19.66
C SER A 112 -16.98 5.99 -19.87
N MET A 113 -17.90 5.41 -20.65
CA MET A 113 -17.86 3.98 -20.97
C MET A 113 -16.61 3.61 -21.76
N THR A 114 -16.22 4.44 -22.73
CA THR A 114 -15.03 4.19 -23.55
C THR A 114 -13.75 4.29 -22.71
N THR A 115 -13.64 5.30 -21.86
CA THR A 115 -12.53 5.47 -20.91
C THR A 115 -12.50 4.32 -19.90
N GLY A 116 -13.63 3.94 -19.33
CA GLY A 116 -13.75 2.83 -18.39
C GLY A 116 -13.26 1.50 -18.99
N LYS A 117 -13.58 1.22 -20.25
CA LYS A 117 -13.05 0.04 -20.96
C LYS A 117 -11.53 0.06 -21.08
N LYS A 118 -10.94 1.21 -21.46
CA LYS A 118 -9.47 1.36 -21.55
C LYS A 118 -8.80 1.15 -20.20
N VAL A 119 -9.32 1.79 -19.15
CA VAL A 119 -8.82 1.67 -17.78
C VAL A 119 -8.91 0.23 -17.29
N SER A 120 -10.04 -0.45 -17.53
CA SER A 120 -10.22 -1.86 -17.17
C SER A 120 -9.21 -2.79 -17.84
N ALA A 121 -8.95 -2.59 -19.15
CA ALA A 121 -7.98 -3.40 -19.88
C ALA A 121 -6.55 -3.18 -19.38
N ILE A 122 -6.21 -1.94 -18.98
CA ILE A 122 -4.91 -1.63 -18.37
C ILE A 122 -4.78 -2.35 -17.02
N TYR A 123 -5.79 -2.28 -16.15
CA TYR A 123 -5.77 -2.99 -14.86
C TYR A 123 -5.63 -4.50 -15.03
N GLU A 124 -6.40 -5.10 -15.92
CA GLU A 124 -6.30 -6.53 -16.23
C GLU A 124 -4.88 -6.90 -16.67
N ARG A 125 -4.31 -6.16 -17.62
CA ARG A 125 -2.95 -6.40 -18.12
C ARG A 125 -1.90 -6.22 -17.02
N SER A 126 -2.06 -5.22 -16.15
CA SER A 126 -1.18 -5.03 -14.99
C SER A 126 -1.24 -6.22 -14.03
N CYS A 127 -2.43 -6.73 -13.72
CA CYS A 127 -2.59 -7.92 -12.88
C CYS A 127 -1.91 -9.16 -13.50
N VAL A 128 -2.13 -9.39 -14.80
CA VAL A 128 -1.50 -10.49 -15.54
C VAL A 128 0.02 -10.38 -15.50
N LEU A 129 0.58 -9.20 -15.82
CA LEU A 129 2.04 -9.00 -15.78
C LEU A 129 2.63 -9.20 -14.38
N MET A 130 1.95 -8.70 -13.35
CA MET A 130 2.39 -8.84 -11.96
C MET A 130 2.40 -10.31 -11.52
N LEU A 131 1.34 -11.06 -11.83
CA LEU A 131 1.23 -12.49 -11.48
C LEU A 131 2.18 -13.39 -12.27
N HIS A 132 2.52 -13.02 -13.51
CA HIS A 132 3.47 -13.76 -14.34
C HIS A 132 4.94 -13.35 -14.11
N ASN A 133 5.20 -12.33 -13.29
CA ASN A 133 6.55 -11.93 -12.91
C ASN A 133 7.12 -12.90 -11.86
N ASN A 134 7.68 -14.02 -12.33
CA ASN A 134 8.24 -15.07 -11.47
C ASN A 134 9.25 -14.56 -10.42
N PRO A 135 10.20 -13.64 -10.75
CA PRO A 135 11.07 -13.05 -9.75
C PRO A 135 10.32 -12.32 -8.63
N LEU A 136 9.34 -11.47 -8.98
CA LEU A 136 8.52 -10.75 -8.02
C LEU A 136 7.73 -11.71 -7.13
N VAL A 137 7.02 -12.66 -7.73
CA VAL A 137 6.21 -13.65 -7.00
C VAL A 137 7.08 -14.49 -6.07
N SER A 138 8.26 -14.90 -6.52
CA SER A 138 9.21 -15.66 -5.69
C SER A 138 9.71 -14.84 -4.50
N GLN A 139 9.99 -13.54 -4.71
CA GLN A 139 10.38 -12.62 -3.66
C GLN A 139 9.26 -12.37 -2.64
N LEU A 140 8.01 -12.23 -3.10
CA LEU A 140 6.85 -12.06 -2.24
C LEU A 140 6.61 -13.32 -1.40
N ASN A 141 6.71 -14.51 -2.00
CA ASN A 141 6.57 -15.78 -1.30
C ASN A 141 7.65 -16.00 -0.23
N SER A 142 8.91 -15.65 -0.52
CA SER A 142 9.99 -15.79 0.46
C SER A 142 9.91 -14.76 1.59
N SER A 143 9.21 -13.65 1.38
CA SER A 143 9.05 -12.57 2.35
C SER A 143 8.15 -12.93 3.55
N SER A 144 7.43 -14.07 3.51
CA SER A 144 6.64 -14.63 4.62
C SER A 144 5.69 -13.62 5.28
N PHE A 145 4.79 -13.03 4.50
CA PHE A 145 3.77 -12.11 5.02
C PHE A 145 2.72 -12.87 5.85
N ASP A 146 2.31 -12.27 6.97
CA ASP A 146 1.25 -12.81 7.82
C ASP A 146 -0.14 -12.54 7.25
N VAL A 147 -0.27 -11.46 6.45
CA VAL A 147 -1.51 -11.08 5.75
C VAL A 147 -1.18 -10.28 4.48
N VAL A 148 -2.05 -10.42 3.48
CA VAL A 148 -2.03 -9.72 2.18
C VAL A 148 -3.34 -8.97 1.98
#